data_AF-A0A7K1GRP5-F1
#
_entry.id   AF-A0A7K1GRP5-F1
#
_cell.length_a   1.000
_cell.length_b   1.000
_cell.length_c   1.000
_cell.angle_alpha   90.00
_cell.angle_beta   90.00
_cell.angle_gamma   90.00
#
_symmetry.space_group_name_H-M   'P 1'
#
loop_
_entity.id
_entity.type
_entity.pdbx_description
1 polymer ?
#
loop_
_entity_poly.entity_id
_entity_poly.type
_entity_poly.pdbx_seq_one_letter_code
_entity_poly.pdbx_strand_id
1 'polypeptide(L)'
;MLTVGVRGAQWQSEVTPWGDVLVDGEVRLRWFIAADDRWYEPARETTIRQRQVSGVPVIETRLKVPGGDAVQRVYGAANFGGVVVVEIYNDSSLPFAVAFDRADISTMREPSPTGVQGIDLPSGSVVFPVGHHATMRAAIRIGAANKISGKLTASELDALPGYEQVERGWIAALQVSSRVDLPELSWSTLLTQKRCDILLSEPEVSDRQSDDVEFILDIAERVRLGDKPDQWASDVAIAAERVIKSCARKKAVQWDEDRAILAAGMVLDRAGESRGRDDVARVWANLPESDVSREMTALTNSRRCPSWIESQLVAQRRDGNIDICPRG
;
A
#
# COMPACT_ATOMS: atom_id res chain seq x y z
N MET A 1 7.97 -9.25 1.51
CA MET A 1 6.64 -9.47 0.91
C MET A 1 6.03 -8.11 0.64
N LEU A 2 5.08 -8.00 -0.29
CA LEU A 2 4.40 -6.75 -0.61
C LEU A 2 2.90 -6.89 -0.34
N THR A 3 2.30 -5.86 0.25
CA THR A 3 0.88 -5.89 0.66
C THR A 3 -0.02 -5.43 -0.47
N VAL A 4 -1.15 -6.12 -0.62
CA VAL A 4 -2.30 -5.70 -1.44
C VAL A 4 -3.54 -5.62 -0.57
N GLY A 5 -4.44 -4.71 -0.93
CA GLY A 5 -5.68 -4.53 -0.21
C GLY A 5 -6.47 -3.36 -0.75
N VAL A 6 -7.45 -2.94 0.03
CA VAL A 6 -8.36 -1.84 -0.29
C VAL A 6 -8.32 -0.87 0.88
N ARG A 7 -8.29 0.43 0.59
CA ARG A 7 -8.38 1.48 1.61
C ARG A 7 -9.58 1.24 2.54
N GLY A 8 -9.33 1.23 3.85
CA GLY A 8 -10.37 1.08 4.87
C GLY A 8 -10.97 -0.33 4.98
N ALA A 9 -10.49 -1.30 4.20
CA ALA A 9 -10.87 -2.68 4.38
C ALA A 9 -10.21 -3.26 5.64
N GLN A 10 -10.92 -4.15 6.33
CA GLN A 10 -10.43 -4.87 7.52
C GLN A 10 -9.57 -6.09 7.15
N TRP A 11 -9.15 -6.18 5.88
CA TRP A 11 -8.38 -7.30 5.37
C TRP A 11 -7.23 -6.79 4.51
N GLN A 12 -6.15 -7.55 4.54
CA GLN A 12 -5.00 -7.37 3.67
C GLN A 12 -4.51 -8.74 3.21
N SER A 13 -3.79 -8.75 2.10
CA SER A 13 -3.13 -9.92 1.57
C SER A 13 -1.70 -9.58 1.23
N GLU A 14 -0.82 -10.55 1.26
CA GLU A 14 0.60 -10.36 0.98
C GLU A 14 1.00 -11.17 -0.26
N VAL A 15 1.97 -10.64 -0.99
CA VAL A 15 2.53 -11.27 -2.18
C VAL A 15 4.01 -11.55 -1.91
N THR A 16 4.44 -12.80 -2.10
CA THR A 16 5.86 -13.17 -1.99
C THR A 16 6.68 -12.51 -3.10
N PRO A 17 8.02 -12.45 -2.98
CA PRO A 17 8.88 -11.95 -4.06
C PRO A 17 8.71 -12.65 -5.43
N TRP A 18 8.11 -13.85 -5.46
CA TRP A 18 7.81 -14.63 -6.66
C TRP A 18 6.33 -14.76 -7.00
N GLY A 19 5.45 -14.03 -6.30
CA GLY A 19 4.05 -13.90 -6.69
C GLY A 19 3.08 -14.90 -6.07
N ASP A 20 3.49 -15.67 -5.07
CA ASP A 20 2.51 -16.45 -4.29
C ASP A 20 1.67 -15.49 -3.45
N VAL A 21 0.37 -15.77 -3.34
CA VAL A 21 -0.57 -14.93 -2.60
C VAL A 21 -0.82 -15.54 -1.23
N LEU A 22 -0.64 -14.73 -0.18
CA LEU A 22 -0.90 -15.07 1.21
C LEU A 22 -2.11 -14.30 1.73
N VAL A 23 -2.91 -14.95 2.58
CA VAL A 23 -3.97 -14.31 3.34
C VAL A 23 -3.87 -14.83 4.77
N ASP A 24 -3.75 -13.90 5.72
CA ASP A 24 -3.54 -14.20 7.15
C ASP A 24 -2.29 -15.08 7.39
N GLY A 25 -1.18 -14.73 6.74
CA GLY A 25 0.11 -15.44 6.83
C GLY A 25 0.15 -16.81 6.15
N GLU A 26 -0.96 -17.33 5.64
CA GLU A 26 -1.02 -18.61 4.94
C GLU A 26 -1.01 -18.43 3.42
N VAL A 27 -0.21 -19.24 2.72
CA VAL A 27 -0.23 -19.29 1.25
C VAL A 27 -1.61 -19.77 0.79
N ARG A 28 -2.33 -18.89 0.09
CA ARG A 28 -3.64 -19.17 -0.49
C ARG A 28 -3.58 -19.52 -1.96
N LEU A 29 -2.57 -19.10 -2.69
CA LEU A 29 -2.45 -19.42 -4.11
C LEU A 29 -0.98 -19.46 -4.53
N ARG A 30 -0.58 -20.57 -5.14
CA ARG A 30 0.64 -20.65 -5.96
C ARG A 30 0.28 -20.70 -7.43
N TRP A 31 1.22 -20.28 -8.26
CA TRP A 31 1.05 -20.26 -9.72
C TRP A 31 2.27 -20.89 -10.42
N PHE A 32 2.03 -21.53 -11.56
CA PHE A 32 3.04 -22.23 -12.34
C PHE A 32 2.78 -21.98 -13.82
N ILE A 33 3.83 -21.92 -14.64
CA ILE A 33 3.70 -21.72 -16.09
C ILE A 33 4.27 -22.93 -16.83
N ALA A 34 3.46 -23.54 -17.69
CA ALA A 34 3.93 -24.48 -18.71
C ALA A 34 4.16 -23.72 -20.00
N ALA A 35 5.42 -23.55 -20.37
CA ALA A 35 5.80 -23.07 -21.70
C ALA A 35 6.24 -24.24 -22.59
N ASP A 36 6.71 -23.94 -23.79
CA ASP A 36 7.06 -24.93 -24.82
C ASP A 36 8.21 -25.87 -24.41
N ASP A 37 9.08 -25.43 -23.50
CA ASP A 37 10.26 -26.17 -23.07
C ASP A 37 10.04 -26.97 -21.76
N ARG A 38 9.42 -26.36 -20.74
CA ARG A 38 9.20 -26.96 -19.43
C ARG A 38 8.12 -26.26 -18.61
N TRP A 39 7.86 -26.83 -17.43
CA TRP A 39 7.19 -26.14 -16.33
C TRP A 39 8.15 -25.22 -15.56
N TYR A 40 7.64 -24.06 -15.19
CA TYR A 40 8.28 -23.05 -14.37
C TYR A 40 7.55 -22.92 -13.04
N GLU A 41 8.29 -23.03 -11.96
CA GLU A 41 7.82 -22.78 -10.59
C GLU A 41 8.47 -21.47 -10.12
N PRO A 42 7.74 -20.34 -10.10
CA PRO A 42 8.29 -19.02 -9.82
C PRO A 42 9.24 -18.95 -8.62
N ALA A 43 8.92 -19.67 -7.53
CA ALA A 43 9.72 -19.72 -6.31
C ALA A 43 11.14 -20.29 -6.50
N ARG A 44 11.38 -21.02 -7.59
CA ARG A 44 12.67 -21.66 -7.94
C ARG A 44 13.41 -20.94 -9.07
N GLU A 45 12.82 -19.89 -9.64
CA GLU A 45 13.39 -19.18 -10.79
C GLU A 45 14.18 -17.95 -10.34
N THR A 46 15.42 -17.83 -10.82
CA THR A 46 16.30 -16.69 -10.49
C THR A 46 15.98 -15.44 -11.33
N THR A 47 15.21 -15.59 -12.40
CA THR A 47 14.87 -14.52 -13.35
C THR A 47 13.62 -13.73 -12.99
N ILE A 48 13.00 -14.03 -11.85
CA ILE A 48 11.82 -13.33 -11.35
C ILE A 48 12.14 -11.85 -11.11
N ARG A 49 11.26 -10.98 -11.59
CA ARG A 49 11.30 -9.53 -11.33
C ARG A 49 9.97 -9.10 -10.77
N GLN A 50 9.98 -8.43 -9.62
CA GLN A 50 8.76 -7.93 -8.99
C GLN A 50 8.86 -6.42 -8.80
N ARG A 51 7.73 -5.73 -9.03
CA ARG A 51 7.58 -4.31 -8.73
C ARG A 51 6.18 -3.99 -8.26
N GLN A 52 6.06 -2.87 -7.57
CA GLN A 52 4.79 -2.25 -7.27
C GLN A 52 4.45 -1.26 -8.41
N VAL A 53 3.27 -1.38 -9.01
CA VAL A 53 2.87 -0.53 -10.14
C VAL A 53 2.60 0.88 -9.62
N SER A 54 3.33 1.87 -10.13
CA SER A 54 3.23 3.29 -9.73
C SER A 54 3.29 3.55 -8.21
N GLY A 55 3.92 2.64 -7.46
CA GLY A 55 3.99 2.69 -6.00
C GLY A 55 2.69 2.35 -5.26
N VAL A 56 1.59 2.02 -5.96
CA VAL A 56 0.30 1.68 -5.33
C VAL A 56 0.15 0.16 -5.11
N PRO A 57 -0.78 -0.35 -4.28
CA PRO A 57 -0.92 -1.78 -3.91
C PRO A 57 -1.39 -2.72 -5.03
N VAL A 58 -0.69 -2.67 -6.16
CA VAL A 58 -0.81 -3.52 -7.34
C VAL A 58 0.57 -4.08 -7.61
N ILE A 59 0.74 -5.38 -7.42
CA ILE A 59 2.05 -6.05 -7.49
C ILE A 59 2.16 -6.73 -8.85
N GLU A 60 3.16 -6.36 -9.64
CA GLU A 60 3.49 -7.00 -10.91
C GLU A 60 4.71 -7.91 -10.73
N THR A 61 4.53 -9.22 -10.93
CA THR A 61 5.59 -10.22 -10.93
C THR A 61 5.79 -10.73 -12.35
N ARG A 62 6.99 -10.57 -12.91
CA ARG A 62 7.35 -11.04 -14.25
C ARG A 62 8.25 -12.26 -14.15
N LEU A 63 7.80 -13.35 -14.76
CA LEU A 63 8.55 -14.60 -14.92
C LEU A 63 9.02 -14.73 -16.37
N LYS A 64 10.33 -14.89 -16.57
CA LYS A 64 10.91 -15.14 -17.88
C LYS A 64 10.51 -16.52 -18.38
N VAL A 65 9.98 -16.57 -19.61
CA VAL A 65 9.65 -17.81 -20.34
C VAL A 65 10.18 -17.70 -21.79
N PRO A 66 10.21 -18.79 -22.57
CA PRO A 66 10.60 -18.71 -23.98
C PRO A 66 9.75 -17.66 -24.71
N GLY A 67 10.40 -16.81 -25.50
CA GLY A 67 9.71 -15.79 -26.31
C GLY A 67 9.20 -14.55 -25.55
N GLY A 68 9.37 -14.43 -24.23
CA GLY A 68 8.96 -13.21 -23.50
C GLY A 68 8.84 -13.38 -21.99
N ASP A 69 7.75 -12.91 -21.41
CA ASP A 69 7.44 -13.02 -19.98
C ASP A 69 6.00 -13.52 -19.74
N ALA A 70 5.79 -14.30 -18.69
CA ALA A 70 4.49 -14.47 -18.05
C ALA A 70 4.38 -13.40 -16.95
N VAL A 71 3.37 -12.54 -17.04
CA VAL A 71 3.21 -11.39 -16.15
C VAL A 71 2.03 -11.62 -15.21
N GLN A 72 2.31 -11.83 -13.93
CA GLN A 72 1.29 -11.85 -12.89
C GLN A 72 1.04 -10.43 -12.37
N ARG A 73 -0.22 -10.04 -12.20
CA ARG A 73 -0.61 -8.85 -11.43
C ARG A 73 -1.55 -9.24 -10.31
N VAL A 74 -1.24 -8.81 -9.09
CA VAL A 74 -2.04 -9.08 -7.89
C VAL A 74 -2.47 -7.77 -7.25
N TYR A 75 -3.76 -7.63 -6.94
CA TYR A 75 -4.30 -6.42 -6.33
C TYR A 75 -5.61 -6.69 -5.57
N GLY A 76 -5.97 -5.79 -4.66
CA GLY A 76 -7.24 -5.83 -3.94
C GLY A 76 -8.37 -5.07 -4.64
N ALA A 77 -9.59 -5.59 -4.56
CA ALA A 77 -10.82 -4.92 -5.00
C ALA A 77 -11.88 -4.93 -3.89
N ALA A 78 -12.59 -3.81 -3.72
CA ALA A 78 -13.60 -3.63 -2.67
C ALA A 78 -14.89 -4.40 -2.94
N ASN A 79 -15.13 -4.76 -4.20
CA ASN A 79 -16.35 -5.40 -4.66
C ASN A 79 -16.64 -6.67 -3.87
N PHE A 80 -17.93 -6.93 -3.66
CA PHE A 80 -18.41 -8.20 -3.11
C PHE A 80 -17.86 -8.58 -1.71
N GLY A 81 -17.48 -7.58 -0.91
CA GLY A 81 -16.97 -7.77 0.45
C GLY A 81 -15.44 -7.83 0.56
N GLY A 82 -14.72 -7.76 -0.56
CA GLY A 82 -13.27 -7.85 -0.60
C GLY A 82 -12.77 -9.03 -1.41
N VAL A 83 -11.94 -8.76 -2.40
CA VAL A 83 -11.40 -9.77 -3.31
C VAL A 83 -9.93 -9.48 -3.58
N VAL A 84 -9.10 -10.52 -3.54
CA VAL A 84 -7.76 -10.49 -4.14
C VAL A 84 -7.88 -11.00 -5.57
N VAL A 85 -7.53 -10.16 -6.54
CA VAL A 85 -7.54 -10.49 -7.96
C VAL A 85 -6.14 -10.87 -8.39
N VAL A 86 -6.03 -11.94 -9.18
CA VAL A 86 -4.78 -12.41 -9.78
C VAL A 86 -4.98 -12.48 -11.29
N GLU A 87 -4.24 -11.67 -12.02
CA GLU A 87 -4.22 -11.67 -13.48
C GLU A 87 -2.91 -12.26 -13.98
N ILE A 88 -2.98 -13.12 -14.99
CA ILE A 88 -1.83 -13.72 -15.67
C ILE A 88 -1.92 -13.30 -17.13
N TYR A 89 -1.09 -12.33 -17.49
CA TYR A 89 -0.97 -11.82 -18.86
C TYR A 89 0.19 -12.50 -19.58
N ASN A 90 -0.07 -12.94 -20.82
CA ASN A 90 0.95 -13.53 -21.68
C ASN A 90 1.64 -12.43 -22.52
N ASP A 91 2.84 -12.03 -22.08
CA ASP A 91 3.75 -11.12 -22.78
C ASP A 91 4.88 -11.88 -23.49
N SER A 92 4.56 -13.08 -23.99
CA SER A 92 5.48 -13.94 -24.75
C SER A 92 4.94 -14.26 -26.12
N SER A 93 5.81 -14.46 -27.10
CA SER A 93 5.42 -14.69 -28.50
C SER A 93 4.61 -15.96 -28.75
N LEU A 94 4.49 -16.87 -27.77
CA LEU A 94 3.79 -18.15 -27.89
C LEU A 94 2.73 -18.30 -26.79
N PRO A 95 1.64 -19.06 -27.04
CA PRO A 95 0.74 -19.47 -25.98
C PRO A 95 1.47 -20.30 -24.92
N PHE A 96 1.07 -20.13 -23.66
CA PHE A 96 1.48 -21.00 -22.55
C PHE A 96 0.25 -21.45 -21.78
N ALA A 97 0.42 -22.33 -20.80
CA ALA A 97 -0.62 -22.62 -19.82
C ALA A 97 -0.20 -22.14 -18.43
N VAL A 98 -1.15 -21.62 -17.66
CA VAL A 98 -0.96 -21.30 -16.25
C VAL A 98 -1.70 -22.31 -15.39
N ALA A 99 -1.02 -22.87 -14.39
CA ALA A 99 -1.65 -23.68 -13.36
C ALA A 99 -1.72 -22.94 -12.02
N PHE A 100 -2.79 -23.22 -11.28
CA PHE A 100 -2.96 -22.84 -9.90
C PHE A 100 -3.04 -24.11 -9.05
N ASP A 101 -2.47 -24.09 -7.84
CA ASP A 101 -2.37 -25.27 -6.97
C ASP A 101 -3.68 -25.71 -6.30
N ARG A 102 -4.81 -25.08 -6.67
CA ARG A 102 -6.13 -25.33 -6.10
C ARG A 102 -7.27 -24.92 -7.04
N ALA A 103 -8.40 -25.61 -6.92
CA ALA A 103 -9.58 -25.40 -7.76
C ALA A 103 -10.69 -24.58 -7.08
N ASP A 104 -10.62 -24.35 -5.78
CA ASP A 104 -11.64 -23.67 -4.97
C ASP A 104 -11.53 -22.14 -4.99
N ILE A 105 -10.91 -21.60 -6.04
CA ILE A 105 -10.87 -20.18 -6.38
C ILE A 105 -11.84 -19.86 -7.53
N SER A 106 -12.19 -18.58 -7.68
CA SER A 106 -12.96 -18.10 -8.84
C SER A 106 -12.04 -17.85 -10.02
N THR A 107 -12.46 -18.27 -11.21
CA THR A 107 -11.67 -18.17 -12.45
C THR A 107 -12.57 -17.75 -13.59
N MET A 108 -12.02 -17.00 -14.56
CA MET A 108 -12.77 -16.41 -15.68
C MET A 108 -13.21 -17.46 -16.71
N ARG A 109 -12.60 -18.63 -16.68
CA ARG A 109 -12.87 -19.73 -17.60
C ARG A 109 -12.88 -21.02 -16.82
N GLU A 110 -13.54 -22.04 -17.36
CA GLU A 110 -13.43 -23.40 -16.84
C GLU A 110 -12.00 -23.94 -17.04
N PRO A 111 -11.45 -24.72 -16.09
CA PRO A 111 -10.14 -25.32 -16.22
C PRO A 111 -10.12 -26.40 -17.30
N SER A 112 -8.94 -26.71 -17.81
CA SER A 112 -8.79 -27.80 -18.78
C SER A 112 -9.35 -29.12 -18.22
N PRO A 113 -10.21 -29.84 -18.96
CA PRO A 113 -10.77 -31.12 -18.50
C PRO A 113 -9.71 -32.22 -18.37
N THR A 114 -8.56 -32.07 -19.04
CA THR A 114 -7.42 -32.99 -18.92
C THR A 114 -6.63 -32.80 -17.62
N GLY A 115 -6.89 -31.73 -16.87
CA GLY A 115 -6.11 -31.35 -15.70
C GLY A 115 -4.65 -30.99 -16.02
N VAL A 116 -3.87 -30.80 -14.97
CA VAL A 116 -2.42 -30.54 -15.06
C VAL A 116 -1.68 -31.81 -15.50
N GLN A 117 -0.73 -31.68 -16.44
CA GLN A 117 0.06 -32.79 -16.97
C GLN A 117 1.55 -32.42 -16.95
N GLY A 118 2.43 -33.39 -16.70
CA GLY A 118 3.89 -33.22 -16.82
C GLY A 118 4.58 -32.51 -15.65
N ILE A 119 3.89 -32.30 -14.52
CA ILE A 119 4.44 -31.81 -13.25
C ILE A 119 3.66 -32.45 -12.09
N ASP A 120 4.33 -32.71 -10.97
CA ASP A 120 3.69 -33.14 -9.73
C ASP A 120 3.21 -31.91 -8.95
N LEU A 121 1.89 -31.70 -8.89
CA LEU A 121 1.24 -30.63 -8.15
C LEU A 121 0.20 -31.19 -7.18
N PRO A 122 -0.16 -30.44 -6.11
CA PRO A 122 -1.19 -30.87 -5.17
C PRO A 122 -2.49 -31.28 -5.86
N SER A 123 -3.17 -32.28 -5.29
CA SER A 123 -4.50 -32.67 -5.74
C SER A 123 -5.46 -31.49 -5.72
N GLY A 124 -6.25 -31.32 -6.78
CA GLY A 124 -7.12 -30.17 -6.97
C GLY A 124 -6.47 -29.00 -7.72
N SER A 125 -5.23 -29.13 -8.18
CA SER A 125 -4.62 -28.15 -9.08
C SER A 125 -5.37 -28.07 -10.42
N VAL A 126 -5.46 -26.87 -10.98
CA VAL A 126 -6.18 -26.57 -12.22
C VAL A 126 -5.27 -25.83 -13.18
N VAL A 127 -5.49 -26.00 -14.50
CA VAL A 127 -4.68 -25.38 -15.55
C VAL A 127 -5.54 -24.72 -16.62
N PHE A 128 -5.05 -23.59 -17.14
CA PHE A 128 -5.74 -22.76 -18.12
C PHE A 128 -4.79 -22.39 -19.26
N PRO A 129 -5.18 -22.56 -20.53
CA PRO A 129 -4.41 -22.03 -21.65
C PRO A 129 -4.51 -20.50 -21.70
N VAL A 130 -3.40 -19.83 -21.97
CA VAL A 130 -3.30 -18.38 -22.12
C VAL A 130 -2.64 -18.08 -23.46
N GLY A 131 -3.45 -17.65 -24.43
CA GLY A 131 -2.98 -17.23 -25.75
C GLY A 131 -2.05 -16.02 -25.69
N HIS A 132 -1.29 -15.78 -26.76
CA HIS A 132 -0.45 -14.59 -26.88
C HIS A 132 -1.29 -13.31 -26.71
N HIS A 133 -0.81 -12.37 -25.88
CA HIS A 133 -1.53 -11.14 -25.52
C HIS A 133 -2.90 -11.36 -24.85
N ALA A 134 -3.16 -12.56 -24.32
CA ALA A 134 -4.35 -12.82 -23.53
C ALA A 134 -4.07 -12.74 -22.03
N THR A 135 -5.12 -12.46 -21.26
CA THR A 135 -5.09 -12.47 -19.79
C THR A 135 -5.99 -13.58 -19.26
N MET A 136 -5.49 -14.37 -18.32
CA MET A 136 -6.30 -15.23 -17.47
C MET A 136 -6.51 -14.54 -16.13
N ARG A 137 -7.75 -14.51 -15.63
CA ARG A 137 -8.07 -13.88 -14.35
C ARG A 137 -8.60 -14.91 -13.37
N ALA A 138 -8.08 -14.86 -12.15
CA ALA A 138 -8.56 -15.58 -10.99
C ALA A 138 -8.85 -14.59 -9.85
N ALA A 139 -9.65 -15.02 -8.89
CA ALA A 139 -10.03 -14.21 -7.74
C ALA A 139 -10.25 -15.08 -6.49
N ILE A 140 -9.81 -14.53 -5.36
CA ILE A 140 -10.00 -15.11 -4.03
C ILE A 140 -10.87 -14.13 -3.25
N ARG A 141 -12.11 -14.53 -2.97
CA ARG A 141 -12.99 -13.71 -2.12
C ARG A 141 -12.55 -13.82 -0.67
N ILE A 142 -12.34 -12.67 -0.04
CA ILE A 142 -11.97 -12.55 1.37
C ILE A 142 -13.26 -12.32 2.16
N GLY A 143 -13.60 -13.27 3.03
CA GLY A 143 -14.74 -13.19 3.94
C GLY A 143 -14.36 -12.64 5.31
N ALA A 144 -15.31 -12.73 6.24
CA ALA A 144 -15.11 -12.33 7.62
C ALA A 144 -13.90 -13.05 8.25
N ALA A 145 -13.15 -12.33 9.09
CA ALA A 145 -11.93 -12.80 9.74
C ALA A 145 -10.85 -13.31 8.75
N ASN A 146 -10.72 -12.67 7.58
CA ASN A 146 -9.69 -12.97 6.56
C ASN A 146 -9.70 -14.42 6.04
N LYS A 147 -10.85 -15.10 6.11
CA LYS A 147 -11.01 -16.45 5.57
C LYS A 147 -11.51 -16.41 4.13
N ILE A 148 -11.12 -17.38 3.30
CA ILE A 148 -11.67 -17.52 1.96
C ILE A 148 -13.17 -17.79 2.05
N SER A 149 -13.98 -17.02 1.31
CA SER A 149 -15.43 -17.10 1.37
C SER A 149 -16.05 -17.36 0.00
N GLY A 150 -16.37 -18.61 -0.28
CA GLY A 150 -17.13 -19.00 -1.47
C GLY A 150 -16.49 -18.61 -2.81
N LYS A 151 -17.18 -18.93 -3.90
CA LYS A 151 -16.80 -18.51 -5.25
C LYS A 151 -17.67 -17.34 -5.71
N LEU A 152 -17.05 -16.38 -6.40
CA LEU A 152 -17.72 -15.45 -7.29
C LEU A 152 -18.36 -16.21 -8.46
N THR A 153 -19.55 -15.77 -8.85
CA THR A 153 -20.17 -16.12 -10.13
C THR A 153 -19.36 -15.52 -11.29
N ALA A 154 -19.57 -16.01 -12.52
CA ALA A 154 -18.91 -15.47 -13.71
C ALA A 154 -19.18 -13.97 -13.90
N SER A 155 -20.44 -13.54 -13.73
CA SER A 155 -20.85 -12.13 -13.84
C SER A 155 -20.18 -11.25 -12.78
N GLU A 156 -20.06 -11.72 -11.54
CA GLU A 156 -19.35 -10.98 -10.49
C GLU A 156 -17.85 -10.85 -10.81
N LEU A 157 -17.22 -11.90 -11.37
CA LEU A 157 -15.81 -11.85 -11.75
C LEU A 157 -15.55 -10.88 -12.91
N ASP A 158 -16.43 -10.85 -13.90
CA ASP A 158 -16.35 -9.92 -15.04
C ASP A 158 -16.54 -8.47 -14.61
N ALA A 159 -17.33 -8.22 -13.55
CA ALA A 159 -17.55 -6.90 -12.98
C ALA A 159 -16.38 -6.37 -12.13
N LEU A 160 -15.36 -7.19 -11.85
CA LEU A 160 -14.18 -6.74 -11.10
C LEU A 160 -13.33 -5.75 -11.93
N PRO A 161 -12.81 -4.68 -11.30
CA PRO A 161 -11.94 -3.73 -11.98
C PRO A 161 -10.64 -4.40 -12.44
N GLY A 162 -10.13 -3.96 -13.59
CA GLY A 162 -8.75 -4.27 -14.02
C GLY A 162 -7.71 -3.52 -13.21
N TYR A 163 -6.45 -3.96 -13.25
CA TYR A 163 -5.38 -3.36 -12.45
C TYR A 163 -5.17 -1.86 -12.77
N GLU A 164 -5.34 -1.40 -14.01
CA GLU A 164 -5.20 0.02 -14.36
C GLU A 164 -6.30 0.88 -13.72
N GLN A 165 -7.50 0.32 -13.54
CA GLN A 165 -8.58 1.03 -12.86
C GLN A 165 -8.31 1.15 -11.36
N VAL A 166 -7.79 0.07 -10.75
CA VAL A 166 -7.37 0.07 -9.34
C VAL A 166 -6.21 1.04 -9.13
N GLU A 167 -5.22 1.04 -10.03
CA GLU A 167 -4.11 1.98 -10.02
C GLU A 167 -4.59 3.43 -10.04
N ARG A 168 -5.42 3.79 -11.03
CA ARG A 168 -5.98 5.15 -11.13
C ARG A 168 -6.78 5.54 -9.89
N GLY A 169 -7.55 4.61 -9.33
CA GLY A 169 -8.32 4.84 -8.10
C GLY A 169 -7.43 5.17 -6.90
N TRP A 170 -6.33 4.43 -6.73
CA TRP A 170 -5.34 4.72 -5.69
C TRP A 170 -4.67 6.07 -5.91
N ILE A 171 -4.17 6.35 -7.11
CA ILE A 171 -3.52 7.64 -7.42
C ILE A 171 -4.48 8.80 -7.15
N ALA A 172 -5.74 8.70 -7.58
CA ALA A 172 -6.74 9.73 -7.31
C ALA A 172 -7.00 9.93 -5.81
N ALA A 173 -7.05 8.84 -5.03
CA ALA A 173 -7.24 8.91 -3.58
C ALA A 173 -6.05 9.56 -2.86
N LEU A 174 -4.82 9.33 -3.34
CA LEU A 174 -3.61 9.89 -2.74
C LEU A 174 -3.39 11.37 -3.08
N GLN A 175 -3.83 11.81 -4.26
CA GLN A 175 -3.69 13.20 -4.70
C GLN A 175 -4.57 14.18 -3.93
N VAL A 176 -5.51 13.70 -3.11
CA VAL A 176 -6.33 14.53 -2.20
C VAL A 176 -5.47 15.24 -1.16
N SER A 177 -4.39 14.62 -0.68
CA SER A 177 -3.54 15.22 0.36
C SER A 177 -2.56 16.26 -0.17
N SER A 178 -1.96 15.98 -1.33
CA SER A 178 -1.01 16.84 -2.04
C SER A 178 -0.68 16.25 -3.42
N ARG A 179 -0.29 17.13 -4.35
CA ARG A 179 0.31 16.75 -5.63
C ARG A 179 1.79 17.11 -5.61
N VAL A 180 2.64 16.09 -5.76
CA VAL A 180 4.10 16.20 -5.66
C VAL A 180 4.72 15.62 -6.93
N ASP A 181 5.10 16.50 -7.85
CA ASP A 181 5.72 16.14 -9.13
C ASP A 181 7.24 16.43 -9.03
N LEU A 182 8.02 15.43 -8.57
CA LEU A 182 9.47 15.58 -8.36
C LEU A 182 10.28 14.98 -9.51
N PRO A 183 11.39 15.61 -9.94
CA PRO A 183 12.28 15.07 -10.95
C PRO A 183 13.00 13.79 -10.49
N GLU A 184 13.23 13.65 -9.18
CA GLU A 184 13.72 12.40 -8.58
C GLU A 184 12.56 11.40 -8.40
N LEU A 185 12.39 10.52 -9.41
CA LEU A 185 11.35 9.47 -9.45
C LEU A 185 11.32 8.56 -8.21
N SER A 186 12.38 8.54 -7.40
CA SER A 186 12.45 7.75 -6.17
C SER A 186 11.57 8.31 -5.05
N TRP A 187 11.43 9.64 -4.94
CA TRP A 187 10.72 10.26 -3.82
C TRP A 187 9.21 10.28 -4.01
N SER A 188 8.74 10.56 -5.22
CA SER A 188 7.30 10.49 -5.54
C SER A 188 6.79 9.05 -5.40
N THR A 189 7.55 8.07 -5.91
CA THR A 189 7.22 6.65 -5.75
C THR A 189 7.22 6.25 -4.27
N LEU A 190 8.25 6.62 -3.51
CA LEU A 190 8.33 6.29 -2.07
C LEU A 190 7.18 6.94 -1.28
N LEU A 191 6.84 8.20 -1.56
CA LEU A 191 5.72 8.90 -0.92
C LEU A 191 4.40 8.18 -1.21
N THR A 192 4.15 7.81 -2.46
CA THR A 192 2.97 7.03 -2.86
C THR A 192 2.92 5.70 -2.11
N GLN A 193 4.02 4.95 -2.06
CA GLN A 193 4.11 3.69 -1.31
C GLN A 193 3.77 3.88 0.16
N LYS A 194 4.37 4.87 0.82
CA LYS A 194 4.17 5.09 2.27
C LYS A 194 2.74 5.53 2.61
N ARG A 195 2.11 6.34 1.76
CA ARG A 195 0.70 6.70 1.93
C ARG A 195 -0.22 5.49 1.77
N CYS A 196 0.09 4.61 0.82
CA CYS A 196 -0.62 3.35 0.68
C CYS A 196 -0.44 2.43 1.91
N ASP A 197 0.79 2.29 2.42
CA ASP A 197 1.07 1.53 3.64
C ASP A 197 0.23 2.06 4.83
N ILE A 198 0.17 3.38 5.00
CA ILE A 198 -0.68 4.04 6.00
C ILE A 198 -2.15 3.67 5.78
N LEU A 199 -2.69 3.81 4.56
CA LEU A 199 -4.11 3.55 4.29
C LEU A 199 -4.52 2.07 4.34
N LEU A 200 -3.57 1.14 4.23
CA LEU A 200 -3.80 -0.30 4.34
C LEU A 200 -3.64 -0.81 5.78
N SER A 201 -2.86 -0.12 6.61
CA SER A 201 -2.66 -0.49 8.01
C SER A 201 -3.73 0.12 8.92
N GLU A 202 -3.91 -0.51 10.08
CA GLU A 202 -4.69 0.09 11.15
C GLU A 202 -4.04 1.42 11.62
N PRO A 203 -4.85 2.41 12.02
CA PRO A 203 -4.35 3.63 12.64
C PRO A 203 -3.52 3.29 13.88
N GLU A 204 -2.46 4.07 14.08
CA GLU A 204 -1.73 4.00 15.35
C GLU A 204 -2.68 4.34 16.51
N VAL A 205 -2.49 3.66 17.65
CA VAL A 205 -3.27 3.89 18.86
C VAL A 205 -2.41 4.67 19.85
N SER A 206 -2.94 5.78 20.35
CA SER A 206 -2.28 6.55 21.40
C SER A 206 -2.44 5.82 22.75
N ASP A 207 -1.35 5.29 23.28
CA ASP A 207 -1.27 4.74 24.63
C ASP A 207 -0.12 5.37 25.45
N ARG A 208 0.37 4.70 26.49
CA ARG A 208 1.48 5.23 27.34
C ARG A 208 2.88 4.86 26.82
N GLN A 209 2.96 3.88 25.93
CA GLN A 209 4.19 3.33 25.36
C GLN A 209 4.34 3.71 23.88
N SER A 210 3.26 4.16 23.23
CA SER A 210 3.25 4.64 21.85
C SER A 210 4.15 5.84 21.66
N ASP A 211 4.81 5.88 20.50
CA ASP A 211 5.52 7.06 20.02
C ASP A 211 4.50 8.15 19.63
N ASP A 212 4.33 9.14 20.52
CA ASP A 212 3.38 10.25 20.31
C ASP A 212 3.64 11.00 18.99
N VAL A 213 4.90 11.10 18.53
CA VAL A 213 5.26 11.77 17.27
C VAL A 213 4.80 10.93 16.08
N GLU A 214 5.09 9.63 16.09
CA GLU A 214 4.66 8.72 15.01
C GLU A 214 3.14 8.59 14.95
N PHE A 215 2.47 8.52 16.10
CA PHE A 215 1.01 8.55 16.20
C PHE A 215 0.41 9.81 15.56
N ILE A 216 0.86 11.01 15.96
CA ILE A 216 0.31 12.26 15.41
C ILE A 216 0.52 12.34 13.89
N LEU A 217 1.71 11.97 13.40
CA LEU A 217 2.02 12.03 11.98
C LEU A 217 1.23 11.00 11.16
N ASP A 218 0.98 9.80 11.69
CA ASP A 218 0.08 8.81 11.06
C ASP A 218 -1.34 9.36 10.91
N ILE A 219 -1.93 9.83 12.03
CA ILE A 219 -3.30 10.36 12.04
C ILE A 219 -3.42 11.58 11.13
N ALA A 220 -2.45 12.49 11.17
CA ALA A 220 -2.45 13.66 10.31
C ALA A 220 -2.43 13.28 8.83
N GLU A 221 -1.62 12.30 8.44
CA GLU A 221 -1.55 11.87 7.04
C GLU A 221 -2.86 11.19 6.61
N ARG A 222 -3.48 10.38 7.47
CA ARG A 222 -4.82 9.79 7.23
C ARG A 222 -5.89 10.87 7.04
N VAL A 223 -5.91 11.88 7.90
CA VAL A 223 -6.86 13.00 7.81
C VAL A 223 -6.64 13.79 6.52
N ARG A 224 -5.39 14.02 6.10
CA ARG A 224 -5.08 14.64 4.80
C ARG A 224 -5.53 13.79 3.61
N LEU A 225 -5.50 12.48 3.75
CA LEU A 225 -5.98 11.52 2.75
C LEU A 225 -7.51 11.33 2.80
N GLY A 226 -8.22 11.98 3.73
CA GLY A 226 -9.68 12.08 3.76
C GLY A 226 -10.38 11.29 4.86
N ASP A 227 -9.64 10.72 5.83
CA ASP A 227 -10.27 10.13 7.00
C ASP A 227 -10.83 11.21 7.95
N LYS A 228 -11.89 10.88 8.70
CA LYS A 228 -12.58 11.85 9.56
C LYS A 228 -11.80 12.12 10.86
N PRO A 229 -11.49 13.38 11.19
CA PRO A 229 -10.62 13.71 12.31
C PRO A 229 -11.29 13.58 13.69
N ASP A 230 -12.63 13.62 13.76
CA ASP A 230 -13.40 13.74 15.01
C ASP A 230 -13.04 12.67 16.04
N GLN A 231 -12.81 11.44 15.58
CA GLN A 231 -12.52 10.30 16.46
C GLN A 231 -11.13 10.36 17.10
N TRP A 232 -10.22 11.19 16.56
CA TRP A 232 -8.83 11.27 17.03
C TRP A 232 -8.48 12.62 17.67
N ALA A 233 -9.36 13.63 17.60
CA ALA A 233 -9.06 14.99 18.05
C ALA A 233 -8.57 15.05 19.51
N SER A 234 -9.22 14.32 20.42
CA SER A 234 -8.83 14.25 21.83
C SER A 234 -7.45 13.60 22.01
N ASP A 235 -7.21 12.45 21.38
CA ASP A 235 -5.95 11.72 21.52
C ASP A 235 -4.78 12.48 20.90
N VAL A 236 -5.01 13.13 19.77
CA VAL A 236 -4.03 14.02 19.12
C VAL A 236 -3.71 15.22 20.01
N ALA A 237 -4.70 15.83 20.66
CA ALA A 237 -4.44 16.93 21.61
C ALA A 237 -3.56 16.47 22.79
N ILE A 238 -3.85 15.29 23.36
CA ILE A 238 -3.10 14.71 24.47
C ILE A 238 -1.66 14.38 24.05
N ALA A 239 -1.49 13.73 22.91
CA ALA A 239 -0.16 13.41 22.36
C ALA A 239 0.64 14.69 22.07
N ALA A 240 0.01 15.70 21.47
CA ALA A 240 0.66 16.98 21.17
C ALA A 240 1.12 17.69 22.46
N GLU A 241 0.31 17.66 23.52
CA GLU A 241 0.68 18.22 24.82
C GLU A 241 1.93 17.52 25.39
N ARG A 242 2.03 16.19 25.28
CA ARG A 242 3.19 15.42 25.74
C ARG A 242 4.45 15.77 24.94
N VAL A 243 4.36 15.84 23.62
CA VAL A 243 5.48 16.25 22.73
C VAL A 243 5.95 17.67 23.09
N ILE A 244 5.02 18.62 23.23
CA ILE A 244 5.31 20.00 23.63
C ILE A 244 6.00 20.07 24.99
N LYS A 245 5.48 19.36 26.01
CA LYS A 245 6.08 19.32 27.35
C LYS A 245 7.49 18.73 27.31
N SER A 246 7.71 17.70 26.49
CA SER A 246 9.04 17.12 26.29
C SER A 246 10.00 18.13 25.69
N CYS A 247 9.60 18.84 24.62
CA CYS A 247 10.36 19.91 23.98
C CYS A 247 10.73 21.03 24.95
N ALA A 248 9.76 21.50 25.74
CA ALA A 248 9.97 22.55 26.73
C ALA A 248 10.98 22.12 27.82
N ARG A 249 10.88 20.87 28.29
CA ARG A 249 11.79 20.32 29.30
C ARG A 249 13.23 20.21 28.77
N LYS A 250 13.40 19.73 27.52
CA LYS A 250 14.72 19.54 26.91
C LYS A 250 15.30 20.82 26.30
N LYS A 251 14.49 21.87 26.13
CA LYS A 251 14.85 23.15 25.49
C LYS A 251 15.41 23.00 24.07
N ALA A 252 14.91 22.01 23.35
CA ALA A 252 15.25 21.72 21.97
C ALA A 252 14.02 21.13 21.27
N VAL A 253 13.95 21.25 19.94
CA VAL A 253 12.88 20.68 19.12
C VAL A 253 13.53 19.92 17.96
N GLN A 254 13.19 18.64 17.82
CA GLN A 254 13.59 17.86 16.65
C GLN A 254 12.64 18.14 15.47
N TRP A 255 13.12 17.92 14.26
CA TRP A 255 12.36 18.20 13.03
C TRP A 255 10.99 17.49 13.00
N ASP A 256 10.92 16.26 13.53
CA ASP A 256 9.73 15.40 13.53
C ASP A 256 8.74 15.82 14.61
N GLU A 257 9.23 16.19 15.80
CA GLU A 257 8.41 16.80 16.85
C GLU A 257 7.78 18.11 16.38
N ASP A 258 8.57 18.95 15.70
CA ASP A 258 8.09 20.20 15.12
C ASP A 258 6.96 19.97 14.11
N ARG A 259 7.16 18.99 13.23
CA ARG A 259 6.15 18.58 12.24
C ARG A 259 4.93 17.96 12.89
N ALA A 260 5.09 17.16 13.94
CA ALA A 260 3.98 16.59 14.69
C ALA A 260 3.14 17.69 15.36
N ILE A 261 3.76 18.72 15.95
CA ILE A 261 3.01 19.82 16.57
C ILE A 261 2.19 20.59 15.52
N LEU A 262 2.78 20.92 14.37
CA LEU A 262 2.03 21.53 13.26
C LEU A 262 0.89 20.65 12.75
N ALA A 263 1.17 19.36 12.59
CA ALA A 263 0.22 18.37 12.12
C ALA A 263 -0.96 18.19 13.09
N ALA A 264 -0.71 18.20 14.41
CA ALA A 264 -1.75 18.20 15.42
C ALA A 264 -2.67 19.42 15.31
N GLY A 265 -2.09 20.62 15.10
CA GLY A 265 -2.87 21.84 14.87
C GLY A 265 -3.80 21.71 13.66
N MET A 266 -3.31 21.11 12.57
CA MET A 266 -4.12 20.83 11.37
C MET A 266 -5.25 19.82 11.65
N VAL A 267 -4.99 18.75 12.40
CA VAL A 267 -6.02 17.75 12.73
C VAL A 267 -7.12 18.37 13.60
N LEU A 268 -6.73 19.16 14.60
CA LEU A 268 -7.67 19.88 15.48
C LEU A 268 -8.53 20.87 14.69
N ASP A 269 -7.92 21.64 13.79
CA ASP A 269 -8.66 22.55 12.90
C ASP A 269 -9.74 21.81 12.09
N ARG A 270 -9.36 20.68 11.48
CA ARG A 270 -10.29 19.87 10.68
C ARG A 270 -11.37 19.18 11.49
N ALA A 271 -11.12 18.94 12.79
CA ALA A 271 -12.14 18.48 13.73
C ALA A 271 -13.06 19.61 14.23
N GLY A 272 -12.83 20.87 13.82
CA GLY A 272 -13.58 22.03 14.32
C GLY A 272 -13.11 22.53 15.70
N GLU A 273 -12.01 21.98 16.24
CA GLU A 273 -11.43 22.33 17.54
C GLU A 273 -10.57 23.60 17.44
N SER A 274 -11.22 24.72 17.11
CA SER A 274 -10.58 26.03 16.88
C SER A 274 -9.71 26.50 18.06
N ARG A 275 -10.17 26.30 19.30
CA ARG A 275 -9.40 26.65 20.51
C ARG A 275 -8.14 25.80 20.64
N GLY A 276 -8.25 24.49 20.42
CA GLY A 276 -7.11 23.58 20.44
C GLY A 276 -6.06 23.96 19.40
N ARG A 277 -6.50 24.28 18.18
CA ARG A 277 -5.64 24.81 17.12
C ARG A 277 -4.90 26.08 17.56
N ASP A 278 -5.61 27.07 18.11
CA ASP A 278 -5.01 28.33 18.57
C ASP A 278 -3.99 28.14 19.69
N ASP A 279 -4.30 27.25 20.63
CA ASP A 279 -3.39 26.92 21.74
C ASP A 279 -2.12 26.25 21.22
N VAL A 280 -2.22 25.29 20.29
CA VAL A 280 -1.07 24.65 19.63
C VAL A 280 -0.24 25.69 18.87
N ALA A 281 -0.86 26.54 18.05
CA ALA A 281 -0.16 27.56 17.27
C ALA A 281 0.60 28.54 18.17
N ARG A 282 -0.03 29.00 19.25
CA ARG A 282 0.59 29.92 20.22
C ARG A 282 1.80 29.27 20.92
N VAL A 283 1.71 28.01 21.31
CA VAL A 283 2.83 27.32 21.95
C VAL A 283 3.95 27.06 20.94
N TRP A 284 3.62 26.60 19.74
CA TRP A 284 4.57 26.34 18.67
C TRP A 284 5.39 27.59 18.29
N ALA A 285 4.78 28.77 18.24
CA ALA A 285 5.48 30.03 17.97
C ALA A 285 6.54 30.40 19.04
N ASN A 286 6.41 29.88 20.26
CA ASN A 286 7.33 30.15 21.38
C ASN A 286 8.40 29.07 21.57
N LEU A 287 8.36 27.99 20.79
CA LEU A 287 9.38 26.94 20.85
C LEU A 287 10.64 27.33 20.06
N PRO A 288 11.82 26.79 20.44
CA PRO A 288 13.05 26.96 19.66
C PRO A 288 12.88 26.53 18.19
N GLU A 289 13.70 27.08 17.30
CA GLU A 289 13.80 26.53 15.94
C GLU A 289 14.22 25.06 15.98
N SER A 290 13.67 24.28 15.05
CA SER A 290 13.97 22.85 14.93
C SER A 290 15.25 22.64 14.11
N ASP A 291 15.98 21.57 14.45
CA ASP A 291 17.08 21.12 13.60
C ASP A 291 16.57 20.62 12.24
N VAL A 292 17.42 20.61 11.21
CA VAL A 292 17.09 20.06 9.88
C VAL A 292 17.58 18.62 9.78
N SER A 293 16.67 17.65 9.59
CA SER A 293 17.08 16.28 9.25
C SER A 293 17.48 16.19 7.78
N ARG A 294 18.67 15.64 7.53
CA ARG A 294 19.26 15.48 6.18
C ARG A 294 19.37 14.02 5.72
N GLU A 295 19.11 13.05 6.60
CA GLU A 295 19.34 11.62 6.29
C GLU A 295 18.04 10.82 6.17
N MET A 296 17.74 10.37 4.94
CA MET A 296 16.52 9.64 4.56
C MET A 296 16.50 8.18 5.03
N THR A 297 17.67 7.53 5.08
CA THR A 297 17.78 6.06 5.17
C THR A 297 17.15 5.48 6.43
N ALA A 298 17.10 6.23 7.52
CA ALA A 298 16.47 5.81 8.77
C ALA A 298 14.94 5.85 8.74
N LEU A 299 14.34 6.54 7.76
CA LEU A 299 12.91 6.86 7.75
C LEU A 299 12.12 6.07 6.71
N THR A 300 12.77 5.32 5.83
CA THR A 300 12.09 4.58 4.74
C THR A 300 11.10 3.53 5.24
N ASN A 301 11.23 3.08 6.49
CA ASN A 301 10.30 2.12 7.11
C ASN A 301 9.35 2.76 8.14
N SER A 302 9.43 4.07 8.38
CA SER A 302 8.62 4.76 9.39
C SER A 302 7.42 5.47 8.76
N ARG A 303 6.33 5.61 9.53
CA ARG A 303 5.17 6.44 9.16
C ARG A 303 5.51 7.94 9.12
N ARG A 304 6.71 8.31 9.59
CA ARG A 304 7.29 9.66 9.50
C ARG A 304 7.76 10.02 8.08
N CYS A 305 7.90 9.04 7.18
CA CYS A 305 8.47 9.25 5.84
C CYS A 305 7.74 10.30 4.99
N PRO A 306 6.39 10.34 4.91
CA PRO A 306 5.69 11.36 4.14
C PRO A 306 6.02 12.78 4.63
N SER A 307 5.94 13.00 5.94
CA SER A 307 6.26 14.29 6.57
C SER A 307 7.73 14.68 6.37
N TRP A 308 8.63 13.70 6.37
CA TRP A 308 10.04 13.95 6.07
C TRP A 308 10.22 14.41 4.61
N ILE A 309 9.69 13.68 3.64
CA ILE A 309 9.80 14.04 2.20
C ILE A 309 9.28 15.47 1.99
N GLU A 310 8.09 15.78 2.49
CA GLU A 310 7.50 17.11 2.35
C GLU A 310 8.31 18.21 3.04
N SER A 311 8.96 17.90 4.17
CA SER A 311 9.83 18.86 4.85
C SER A 311 11.04 19.28 4.03
N GLN A 312 11.46 18.44 3.08
CA GLN A 312 12.55 18.75 2.15
C GLN A 312 12.08 19.63 0.99
N LEU A 313 10.77 19.80 0.79
CA LEU A 313 10.17 20.57 -0.30
C LEU A 313 9.69 21.94 0.19
N VAL A 314 9.01 21.97 1.34
CA VAL A 314 8.40 23.18 1.89
C VAL A 314 8.55 23.25 3.40
N ALA A 315 8.90 24.42 3.93
CA ALA A 315 9.01 24.68 5.36
C ALA A 315 8.14 25.86 5.80
N GLN A 316 7.34 25.65 6.85
CA GLN A 316 6.63 26.73 7.53
C GLN A 316 7.51 27.28 8.65
N ARG A 317 7.71 28.60 8.66
CA ARG A 317 8.50 29.33 9.65
C ARG A 317 7.63 29.78 10.82
N ARG A 318 8.27 30.02 11.97
CA ARG A 318 7.60 30.44 13.22
C ARG A 318 6.85 31.76 13.09
N ASP A 319 7.32 32.63 12.20
CA ASP A 319 6.71 33.92 11.84
C ASP A 319 5.51 33.79 10.87
N GLY A 320 5.17 32.57 10.45
CA GLY A 320 4.09 32.28 9.52
C GLY A 320 4.49 32.27 8.05
N ASN A 321 5.75 32.60 7.71
CA ASN A 321 6.23 32.55 6.33
C ASN A 321 6.39 31.09 5.85
N ILE A 322 6.27 30.90 4.53
CA ILE A 322 6.45 29.60 3.88
C ILE A 322 7.64 29.70 2.93
N ASP A 323 8.64 28.84 3.15
CA ASP A 323 9.82 28.74 2.30
C ASP A 323 9.71 27.53 1.37
N ILE A 324 10.09 27.72 0.11
CA ILE A 324 10.39 26.63 -0.82
C ILE A 324 11.82 26.19 -0.53
N CYS A 325 11.98 24.94 -0.12
CA CYS A 325 13.28 24.36 0.19
C CYS A 325 14.06 24.07 -1.11
N PRO A 326 15.39 23.88 -1.06
CA PRO A 326 16.20 23.67 -2.27
C PRO A 326 15.82 22.46 -3.15
N ARG A 327 14.99 21.54 -2.63
CA ARG A 327 14.49 20.36 -3.35
C ARG A 327 13.01 20.48 -3.76
N GLY A 328 12.36 21.61 -3.45
CA GLY A 328 10.96 21.92 -3.76
C GLY A 328 10.77 22.74 -5.03
#